data_AF-A0A4T0G473-F1
#
_entry.id   AF-A0A4T0G473-F1
#
_cell.length_a   1.000
_cell.length_b   1.000
_cell.length_c   1.000
_cell.angle_alpha   90.00
_cell.angle_beta   90.00
_cell.angle_gamma   90.00
#
_symmetry.space_group_name_H-M   'P 1'
#
loop_
_entity.id
_entity.type
_entity.pdbx_description
1 polymer ?
#
loop_
_entity_poly.entity_id
_entity_poly.type
_entity_poly.pdbx_seq_one_letter_code
_entity_poly.pdbx_strand_id
1 'polypeptide(L)'
;MVKKRRIENKPWCWYCEREFEDDKVLISHQKAKHFRCTLCPRRLNTANGLAVHCQQVHKLEADRIENALPGRSTFEIEIFGMEGVPAPDRAEYERKRAEARGVDLNKKNAPSKRQRIFKGVISDADFYSQLQAHRHIMSGGKMLAPPGAVPSAGNPGNPGSSGTPTNPTNPAPLTS
;
A
#
# COMPACT_ATOMS: atom_id res chain seq x y z
N MET A 1 -1.06 -19.50 -8.34
CA MET A 1 -1.04 -18.37 -9.32
C MET A 1 -1.18 -17.06 -8.56
N VAL A 2 -0.11 -16.26 -8.47
CA VAL A 2 -0.19 -14.92 -7.84
C VAL A 2 -0.79 -13.98 -8.89
N LYS A 3 -2.06 -13.59 -8.72
CA LYS A 3 -2.71 -12.59 -9.57
C LYS A 3 -1.95 -11.27 -9.42
N LYS A 4 -1.20 -10.89 -10.46
CA LYS A 4 -0.68 -9.53 -10.61
C LYS A 4 -1.88 -8.60 -10.55
N ARG A 5 -2.07 -7.88 -9.43
CA ARG A 5 -3.15 -6.90 -9.31
C ARG A 5 -2.90 -5.86 -10.39
N ARG A 6 -3.69 -5.91 -11.47
CA ARG A 6 -3.68 -4.89 -12.50
C ARG A 6 -3.99 -3.57 -11.79
N ILE A 7 -3.15 -2.57 -11.99
CA ILE A 7 -3.45 -1.21 -11.53
C ILE A 7 -4.63 -0.77 -12.36
N GLU A 8 -5.82 -0.90 -11.78
CA GLU A 8 -7.02 -0.37 -12.37
C GLU A 8 -6.95 1.15 -12.21
N ASN A 9 -6.91 1.86 -13.34
CA ASN A 9 -6.96 3.32 -13.40
C ASN A 9 -8.39 3.74 -13.07
N LYS A 10 -8.72 3.68 -11.78
CA LYS A 10 -10.01 4.11 -11.27
C LYS A 10 -10.02 5.64 -11.27
N PRO A 11 -10.98 6.28 -11.96
CA PRO A 11 -11.10 7.72 -11.94
C PRO A 11 -11.36 8.23 -10.52
N TRP A 12 -11.00 9.48 -10.27
CA TRP A 12 -11.11 10.08 -8.95
C TRP A 12 -11.59 11.52 -9.02
N CYS A 13 -12.21 11.98 -7.95
CA CYS A 13 -12.70 13.36 -7.88
C CYS A 13 -11.62 14.30 -7.32
N TRP A 14 -11.19 15.26 -8.14
CA TRP A 14 -10.19 16.26 -7.74
C TRP A 14 -10.58 17.06 -6.48
N TYR A 15 -11.87 17.36 -6.34
CA TYR A 15 -12.40 18.16 -5.23
C TYR A 15 -12.42 17.42 -3.89
N CYS A 16 -12.71 16.11 -3.86
CA CYS A 16 -12.90 15.36 -2.60
C CYS A 16 -12.08 14.07 -2.47
N GLU A 17 -11.16 13.80 -3.40
CA GLU A 17 -10.25 12.64 -3.43
C GLU A 17 -10.92 11.25 -3.43
N ARG A 18 -12.24 11.18 -3.69
CA ARG A 18 -12.95 9.90 -3.78
C ARG A 18 -12.66 9.19 -5.09
N GLU A 19 -12.43 7.88 -5.01
CA GLU A 19 -12.29 6.98 -6.17
C GLU A 19 -13.67 6.51 -6.66
N PHE A 20 -13.81 6.35 -7.97
CA PHE A 20 -15.01 5.85 -8.65
C PHE A 20 -14.64 4.75 -9.64
N GLU A 21 -15.61 3.92 -10.02
CA GLU A 21 -15.39 2.85 -10.99
C GLU A 21 -15.39 3.38 -12.43
N ASP A 22 -16.26 4.35 -12.72
CA ASP A 22 -16.44 4.92 -14.05
C ASP A 22 -16.40 6.46 -14.04
N ASP A 23 -15.93 7.04 -15.15
CA ASP A 23 -15.94 8.48 -15.40
C ASP A 23 -17.37 9.06 -15.35
N LYS A 24 -18.36 8.31 -15.82
CA LYS A 24 -19.77 8.74 -15.79
C LYS A 24 -20.28 8.89 -14.35
N VAL A 25 -19.89 7.96 -13.48
CA VAL A 25 -20.25 8.00 -12.06
C VAL A 25 -19.53 9.17 -11.38
N LEU A 26 -18.25 9.39 -11.70
CA LEU A 26 -17.50 10.56 -11.23
C LEU A 26 -18.15 11.89 -11.66
N ILE A 27 -18.54 12.03 -12.93
CA ILE A 27 -19.20 13.24 -13.44
C ILE A 27 -20.54 13.47 -12.72
N SER A 28 -21.33 12.41 -12.54
CA SER A 28 -22.59 12.48 -11.78
C SER A 28 -22.34 12.94 -10.33
N HIS A 29 -21.29 12.41 -9.69
CA HIS A 29 -20.86 12.81 -8.37
C HIS A 29 -20.46 14.30 -8.31
N GLN A 30 -19.65 14.79 -9.24
CA GLN A 30 -19.25 16.19 -9.33
C GLN A 30 -20.48 17.11 -9.40
N LYS A 31 -21.45 16.78 -10.26
CA LYS A 31 -22.71 17.52 -10.42
C LYS A 31 -23.59 17.50 -9.17
N ALA A 32 -23.63 16.39 -8.46
CA ALA A 32 -24.48 16.21 -7.28
C ALA A 32 -23.88 16.81 -6.00
N LYS A 33 -22.55 16.82 -5.86
CA LYS A 33 -21.86 17.21 -4.63
C LYS A 33 -21.12 18.54 -4.68
N HIS A 34 -20.53 18.89 -5.83
CA HIS A 34 -19.68 20.07 -5.96
C HIS A 34 -20.39 21.18 -6.76
N PHE A 35 -21.09 20.83 -7.84
CA PHE A 35 -21.76 21.81 -8.71
C PHE A 35 -23.25 22.03 -8.36
N ARG A 36 -23.54 22.12 -7.05
CA ARG A 36 -24.89 22.39 -6.54
C ARG A 36 -24.96 23.83 -6.03
N CYS A 37 -25.99 24.57 -6.44
CA CYS A 37 -26.30 25.84 -5.83
C CYS A 37 -26.85 25.64 -4.40
N THR A 38 -26.43 26.47 -3.47
CA THR A 38 -26.86 26.43 -2.07
C THR A 38 -28.23 27.07 -1.86
N LEU A 39 -28.60 27.97 -2.76
CA LEU A 39 -29.78 28.83 -2.68
C LEU A 39 -30.96 28.26 -3.47
N CYS A 40 -30.72 27.36 -4.40
CA CYS A 40 -31.77 26.74 -5.21
C CYS A 40 -31.44 25.26 -5.51
N PRO A 41 -32.42 24.45 -5.95
CA PRO A 41 -32.17 23.04 -6.26
C PRO A 41 -31.38 22.83 -7.57
N ARG A 42 -30.88 23.89 -8.21
CA ARG A 42 -30.19 23.80 -9.51
C ARG A 42 -28.81 23.15 -9.34
N ARG A 43 -28.54 22.20 -10.23
CA ARG A 43 -27.24 21.56 -10.40
C ARG A 43 -26.67 21.93 -11.76
N LEU A 44 -25.39 22.27 -11.79
CA LEU A 44 -24.65 22.72 -12.97
C LEU A 44 -23.64 21.66 -13.39
N ASN A 45 -23.05 21.83 -14.57
CA ASN A 45 -22.06 20.89 -15.11
C ASN A 45 -20.61 21.32 -14.83
N THR A 46 -20.39 22.61 -14.52
CA THR A 46 -19.07 23.23 -14.36
C THR A 46 -18.99 24.09 -13.12
N ALA A 47 -17.76 24.27 -12.63
CA ALA A 47 -17.45 25.21 -11.55
C ALA A 47 -17.79 26.66 -11.94
N ASN A 48 -17.31 27.12 -13.10
CA ASN A 48 -17.62 28.46 -13.59
C ASN A 48 -19.13 28.67 -13.80
N GLY A 49 -19.83 27.66 -14.34
CA GLY A 49 -21.28 27.72 -14.49
C GLY A 49 -22.03 27.86 -13.16
N LEU A 50 -21.51 27.30 -12.07
CA LEU A 50 -22.05 27.53 -10.72
C LEU A 50 -21.82 28.96 -10.24
N ALA A 51 -20.61 29.51 -10.43
CA ALA A 51 -20.29 30.87 -10.03
C ALA A 51 -21.15 31.91 -10.76
N VAL A 52 -21.23 31.78 -12.08
CA VAL A 52 -22.08 32.63 -12.94
C VAL A 52 -23.56 32.47 -12.59
N HIS A 53 -24.02 31.25 -12.30
CA HIS A 53 -25.40 31.02 -11.87
C HIS A 53 -25.72 31.76 -10.57
N CYS A 54 -24.84 31.70 -9.56
CA CYS A 54 -25.01 32.44 -8.32
C CYS A 54 -25.07 33.95 -8.56
N GLN A 55 -24.15 34.49 -9.38
CA GLN A 55 -24.13 35.90 -9.71
C GLN A 55 -25.37 36.35 -10.51
N GLN A 56 -25.81 35.57 -11.50
CA GLN A 56 -26.92 35.96 -12.37
C GLN A 56 -28.29 35.75 -11.73
N VAL A 57 -28.53 34.60 -11.09
CA VAL A 57 -29.85 34.23 -10.56
C VAL A 57 -30.04 34.79 -9.16
N HIS A 58 -29.02 34.71 -8.32
CA HIS A 58 -29.11 35.09 -6.91
C HIS A 58 -28.49 36.45 -6.60
N LYS A 59 -27.78 37.08 -7.56
CA LYS A 59 -27.07 38.35 -7.36
C LYS A 59 -26.08 38.27 -6.19
N LEU A 60 -25.49 37.10 -6.00
CA LEU A 60 -24.48 36.82 -4.98
C LEU A 60 -23.23 36.25 -5.64
N GLU A 61 -22.06 36.63 -5.13
CA GLU A 61 -20.81 36.04 -5.56
C GLU A 61 -20.62 34.67 -4.90
N ALA A 62 -20.28 33.67 -5.70
CA ALA A 62 -19.90 32.37 -5.17
C ALA A 62 -18.47 32.47 -4.62
N ASP A 63 -18.30 32.34 -3.30
CA ASP A 63 -16.98 32.40 -2.67
C ASP A 63 -16.19 31.10 -2.90
N ARG A 64 -16.83 29.95 -2.65
CA ARG A 64 -16.18 28.63 -2.68
C ARG A 64 -17.13 27.51 -3.09
N ILE A 65 -16.57 26.49 -3.74
CA ILE A 65 -17.25 25.21 -3.98
C ILE A 65 -17.40 24.45 -2.65
N GLU A 66 -18.63 24.09 -2.29
CA GLU A 66 -18.89 23.29 -1.09
C GLU A 66 -18.31 21.88 -1.21
N ASN A 67 -17.84 21.34 -0.07
CA ASN A 67 -17.27 19.99 0.03
C ASN A 67 -16.01 19.76 -0.82
N ALA A 68 -15.36 20.82 -1.29
CA ALA A 68 -14.04 20.75 -1.91
C ALA A 68 -12.93 20.89 -0.85
N LEU A 69 -11.80 20.24 -1.10
CA LEU A 69 -10.60 20.39 -0.29
C LEU A 69 -10.10 21.85 -0.31
N PRO A 70 -9.53 22.34 0.82
CA PRO A 70 -8.95 23.68 0.86
C PRO A 70 -7.81 23.78 -0.17
N GLY A 71 -7.81 24.86 -0.95
CA GLY A 71 -6.87 25.06 -2.06
C GLY A 71 -7.30 24.45 -3.40
N ARG A 72 -8.41 23.69 -3.43
CA ARG A 72 -9.02 23.13 -4.65
C ARG A 72 -10.45 23.61 -4.89
N SER A 73 -10.84 24.72 -4.26
CA SER A 73 -12.21 25.26 -4.31
C SER A 73 -12.38 26.44 -5.29
N THR A 74 -11.38 26.69 -6.15
CA THR A 74 -11.42 27.78 -7.13
C THR A 74 -12.35 27.44 -8.30
N PHE A 75 -12.95 28.48 -8.90
CA PHE A 75 -13.89 28.32 -10.02
C PHE A 75 -13.23 28.39 -11.40
N GLU A 76 -11.95 28.78 -11.45
CA GLU A 76 -11.18 28.97 -12.69
C GLU A 76 -10.83 27.64 -13.37
N ILE A 77 -10.60 26.58 -12.59
CA ILE A 77 -10.17 25.29 -13.13
C ILE A 77 -11.40 24.49 -13.53
N GLU A 78 -11.62 24.36 -14.85
CA GLU A 78 -12.71 23.56 -15.40
C GLU A 78 -12.35 22.09 -15.46
N ILE A 79 -12.92 21.30 -14.54
CA ILE A 79 -12.70 19.86 -14.46
C ILE A 79 -13.98 19.13 -14.84
N PHE A 80 -13.89 18.26 -15.83
CA PHE A 80 -14.96 17.37 -16.28
C PHE A 80 -14.50 15.92 -16.17
N GLY A 81 -15.01 15.20 -15.16
CA GLY A 81 -14.49 13.86 -14.87
C GLY A 81 -13.00 13.94 -14.51
N MET A 82 -12.15 13.32 -15.33
CA MET A 82 -10.69 13.38 -15.21
C MET A 82 -10.03 14.40 -16.17
N GLU A 83 -10.77 14.93 -17.12
CA GLU A 83 -10.31 15.97 -18.04
C GLU A 83 -10.26 17.32 -17.33
N GLY A 84 -9.23 18.12 -17.59
CA GLY A 84 -9.03 19.43 -16.96
C GLY A 84 -8.34 19.41 -15.59
N VAL A 85 -8.06 18.23 -15.01
CA VAL A 85 -7.23 18.15 -13.80
C VAL A 85 -5.79 18.59 -14.10
N PRO A 86 -5.22 19.55 -13.35
CA PRO A 86 -3.83 19.99 -13.56
C PRO A 86 -2.85 18.83 -13.55
N ALA A 87 -1.91 18.82 -14.49
CA ALA A 87 -0.84 17.83 -14.57
C ALA A 87 -0.06 17.60 -13.24
N PRO A 88 0.31 18.64 -12.46
CA PRO A 88 0.98 18.43 -11.18
C PRO A 88 0.13 17.64 -10.17
N ASP A 89 -1.16 17.98 -10.06
CA ASP A 89 -2.09 17.28 -9.15
C ASP A 89 -2.33 15.83 -9.57
N ARG A 90 -2.41 15.56 -10.89
CA ARG A 90 -2.52 14.19 -11.40
C ARG A 90 -1.31 13.35 -11.01
N ALA A 91 -0.11 13.88 -11.20
CA ALA A 91 1.14 13.18 -10.87
C ALA A 91 1.27 12.94 -9.36
N GLU A 92 0.91 13.92 -8.54
CA GLU A 92 0.93 13.77 -7.08
C GLU A 92 -0.08 12.74 -6.59
N TYR A 93 -1.30 12.73 -7.16
CA TYR A 93 -2.30 11.72 -6.84
C TYR A 93 -1.83 10.31 -7.25
N GLU A 94 -1.22 10.17 -8.43
CA GLU A 94 -0.64 8.89 -8.86
C GLU A 94 0.49 8.42 -7.94
N ARG A 95 1.36 9.33 -7.48
CA ARG A 95 2.41 9.05 -6.50
C ARG A 95 1.82 8.57 -5.17
N LYS A 96 0.87 9.33 -4.61
CA LYS A 96 0.17 9.00 -3.35
C LYS A 96 -0.55 7.65 -3.44
N ARG A 97 -1.20 7.39 -4.57
CA ARG A 97 -1.90 6.12 -4.84
C ARG A 97 -0.93 4.95 -4.97
N ALA A 98 0.23 5.14 -5.60
CA ALA A 98 1.26 4.10 -5.72
C ALA A 98 1.85 3.74 -4.34
N GLU A 99 2.13 4.75 -3.53
CA GLU A 99 2.62 4.61 -2.15
C GLU A 99 1.58 3.91 -1.26
N ALA A 100 0.32 4.37 -1.25
CA ALA A 100 -0.75 3.80 -0.45
C ALA A 100 -1.07 2.33 -0.81
N ARG A 101 -0.81 1.90 -2.05
CA ARG A 101 -0.98 0.50 -2.46
C ARG A 101 0.23 -0.38 -2.17
N GLY A 102 1.30 0.15 -1.55
CA GLY A 102 2.53 -0.59 -1.26
C GLY A 102 3.18 -1.15 -2.53
N VAL A 103 2.91 -0.53 -3.68
CA VAL A 103 3.54 -0.90 -4.95
C VAL A 103 4.84 -0.12 -5.02
N ASP A 104 5.92 -0.72 -4.52
CA ASP A 104 7.27 -0.21 -4.77
C ASP A 104 7.49 -0.10 -6.28
N LEU A 105 7.27 1.09 -6.86
CA LEU A 105 7.56 1.36 -8.27
C LEU A 105 9.07 1.19 -8.57
N ASN A 106 9.91 1.18 -7.53
CA ASN A 106 11.33 0.87 -7.57
C ASN A 106 11.65 -0.64 -7.70
N LYS A 107 10.65 -1.54 -7.54
CA LYS A 107 10.83 -2.99 -7.75
C LYS A 107 10.74 -3.39 -9.23
N LYS A 108 10.86 -2.45 -10.17
CA LYS A 108 10.99 -2.75 -11.60
C LYS A 108 12.42 -3.18 -11.98
N ASN A 109 13.43 -2.86 -11.15
CA ASN A 109 14.83 -3.21 -11.39
C ASN A 109 15.43 -4.24 -10.41
N ALA A 110 14.60 -4.92 -9.61
CA ALA A 110 15.08 -6.08 -8.88
C ALA A 110 14.96 -7.31 -9.80
N PRO A 111 16.05 -8.02 -10.15
CA PRO A 111 15.94 -9.26 -10.90
C PRO A 111 15.08 -10.20 -10.09
N SER A 112 13.95 -10.61 -10.66
CA SER A 112 13.10 -11.65 -10.09
C SER A 112 13.94 -12.92 -9.97
N LYS A 113 14.54 -13.17 -8.79
CA LYS A 113 15.12 -14.47 -8.41
C LYS A 113 14.01 -15.50 -8.18
N ARG A 114 13.00 -15.54 -9.06
CA ARG A 114 12.11 -16.69 -9.12
C ARG A 114 12.93 -17.79 -9.82
N GLN A 115 13.62 -18.60 -9.01
CA GLN A 115 14.37 -19.76 -9.49
C GLN A 115 13.44 -20.58 -10.41
N ARG A 116 13.86 -20.75 -11.67
CA ARG A 116 13.13 -21.58 -12.62
C ARG A 116 13.20 -23.01 -12.10
N ILE A 117 12.05 -23.55 -11.69
CA ILE A 117 11.94 -24.96 -11.33
C ILE A 117 12.12 -25.77 -12.62
N PHE A 118 13.22 -26.52 -12.71
CA PHE A 118 13.47 -27.44 -13.81
C PHE A 118 12.46 -28.59 -13.74
N LYS A 119 11.76 -28.85 -14.85
CA LYS A 119 10.69 -29.85 -14.94
C LYS A 119 11.18 -31.09 -15.71
N GLY A 120 12.32 -31.62 -15.28
CA GLY A 120 12.88 -32.88 -15.77
C GLY A 120 13.09 -33.87 -14.62
N VAL A 121 13.59 -35.06 -14.94
CA VAL A 121 13.97 -36.07 -13.93
C VAL A 121 15.15 -35.51 -13.12
N ILE A 122 14.92 -35.28 -11.83
CA ILE A 122 15.91 -34.77 -10.88
C ILE A 122 16.71 -35.97 -10.35
N SER A 123 18.03 -35.82 -10.21
CA SER A 123 18.88 -36.91 -9.68
C SER A 123 18.54 -37.20 -8.20
N ASP A 124 18.74 -38.43 -7.74
CA ASP A 124 18.43 -38.83 -6.36
C ASP A 124 19.15 -37.97 -5.31
N ALA A 125 20.37 -37.51 -5.64
CA ALA A 125 21.17 -36.63 -4.78
C ALA A 125 20.57 -35.20 -4.70
N ASP A 126 20.11 -34.66 -5.82
CA ASP A 126 19.49 -33.33 -5.88
C ASP A 126 18.15 -33.33 -5.15
N PHE A 127 17.37 -34.40 -5.29
CA PHE A 127 16.11 -34.58 -4.57
C PHE A 127 16.33 -34.60 -3.05
N TYR A 128 17.34 -35.33 -2.57
CA TYR A 128 17.71 -35.36 -1.15
C TYR A 128 18.10 -33.99 -0.61
N SER A 129 18.90 -33.23 -1.38
CA SER A 129 19.33 -31.88 -0.99
C SER A 129 18.14 -30.92 -0.83
N GLN A 130 17.15 -31.01 -1.73
CA GLN A 130 15.95 -30.18 -1.71
C GLN A 130 15.06 -30.53 -0.52
N LEU A 131 14.96 -31.82 -0.17
CA LEU A 131 14.23 -32.28 1.01
C LEU A 131 14.88 -31.82 2.31
N GLN A 132 16.21 -31.86 2.38
CA GLN A 132 16.97 -31.39 3.54
C GLN A 132 16.82 -29.87 3.74
N ALA A 133 16.92 -29.08 2.66
CA ALA A 133 16.69 -27.64 2.70
C ALA A 133 15.25 -27.31 3.15
N HIS A 134 14.26 -28.04 2.64
CA HIS A 134 12.86 -27.87 3.05
C HIS A 134 12.65 -28.24 4.52
N ARG A 135 13.30 -29.30 5.03
CA ARG A 135 13.25 -29.70 6.44
C ARG A 135 13.91 -28.68 7.37
N HIS A 136 14.98 -28.01 6.93
CA HIS A 136 15.63 -26.96 7.69
C HIS A 136 14.73 -25.72 7.83
N ILE A 137 14.01 -25.36 6.77
CA ILE A 137 13.04 -24.25 6.78
C ILE A 137 11.86 -24.57 7.72
N MET A 138 11.36 -25.81 7.70
CA MET A 138 10.22 -26.22 8.52
C MET A 138 10.54 -26.44 10.01
N SER A 139 11.80 -26.67 10.38
CA SER A 139 12.20 -26.94 11.78
C SER A 139 12.79 -25.71 12.51
N GLY A 140 12.75 -24.52 11.89
CA GLY A 140 13.25 -23.29 12.52
C GLY A 140 14.74 -23.33 12.86
N GLY A 141 15.55 -24.05 12.07
CA GLY A 141 17.00 -24.12 12.25
C GLY A 141 17.50 -25.14 13.28
N LYS A 142 16.65 -26.03 13.81
CA LYS A 142 17.10 -27.16 14.66
C LYS A 142 17.32 -28.41 13.80
N MET A 143 18.59 -28.75 13.58
CA MET A 143 18.98 -29.99 12.91
C MET A 143 18.60 -31.19 13.77
N LEU A 144 17.63 -32.00 13.32
CA LEU A 144 17.39 -33.32 13.88
C LEU A 144 18.25 -34.31 13.10
N ALA A 145 19.16 -34.98 13.80
CA ALA A 145 20.07 -35.98 13.24
C ALA A 145 19.30 -37.09 12.49
N PRO A 146 19.87 -37.65 11.42
CA PRO A 146 19.25 -38.75 10.68
C PRO A 146 19.06 -39.99 11.58
N PRO A 147 18.00 -40.78 11.35
CA PRO A 147 17.80 -42.03 12.08
C PRO A 147 18.89 -43.03 11.66
N GLY A 148 19.83 -43.31 12.56
CA GLY A 148 20.96 -44.19 12.31
C GLY A 148 22.23 -43.89 13.09
N ALA A 149 22.29 -42.77 13.83
CA ALA A 149 23.40 -42.52 14.75
C ALA A 149 23.26 -43.41 16.00
N VAL A 150 24.07 -44.47 16.06
CA VAL A 150 24.25 -45.31 17.25
C VAL A 150 24.77 -44.47 18.42
N PRO A 151 24.19 -44.55 19.63
CA PRO A 151 24.77 -43.92 20.80
C PRO A 151 25.96 -44.76 21.26
N SER A 152 27.18 -44.22 21.10
CA SER A 152 28.36 -44.82 21.73
C SER A 152 28.23 -44.67 23.24
N ALA A 153 28.09 -45.81 23.91
CA ALA A 153 27.96 -45.93 25.35
C ALA A 153 29.28 -45.59 26.05
N GLY A 154 29.22 -44.62 26.97
CA GLY A 154 29.84 -44.64 28.29
C GLY A 154 31.35 -44.83 28.41
N ASN A 155 32.02 -43.82 28.98
CA ASN A 155 33.03 -44.10 30.00
C ASN A 155 32.82 -43.16 31.21
N PRO A 156 32.86 -43.68 32.45
CA PRO A 156 32.51 -42.91 33.65
C PRO A 156 33.74 -42.28 34.34
N GLY A 157 33.51 -41.13 34.97
CA GLY A 157 34.23 -40.69 36.17
C GLY A 157 35.30 -39.63 35.98
N ASN A 158 35.02 -38.38 36.39
CA ASN A 158 35.41 -37.90 37.72
C ASN A 158 34.72 -36.53 38.03
N PRO A 159 34.39 -36.20 39.29
CA PRO A 159 33.56 -35.04 39.66
C PRO A 159 34.37 -33.86 40.21
N GLY A 160 33.71 -32.70 40.29
CA GLY A 160 34.19 -31.49 40.97
C GLY A 160 34.43 -30.36 39.97
N SER A 161 33.89 -29.15 40.08
CA SER A 161 33.30 -28.47 41.24
C SER A 161 32.50 -27.27 40.76
N SER A 162 31.29 -27.13 41.30
CA SER A 162 30.57 -25.90 41.66
C SER A 162 31.12 -24.54 41.17
N GLY A 163 30.28 -23.82 40.42
CA GLY A 163 30.37 -22.38 40.20
C GLY A 163 29.02 -21.82 39.73
N THR A 164 28.14 -21.51 40.67
CA THR A 164 26.82 -20.89 40.47
C THR A 164 26.93 -19.38 40.16
N PRO A 165 25.85 -18.76 39.65
CA PRO A 165 25.91 -17.53 38.87
C PRO A 165 25.71 -16.28 39.72
N THR A 166 26.30 -15.15 39.31
CA THR A 166 25.94 -13.84 39.84
C THR A 166 25.71 -12.85 38.71
N ASN A 167 24.42 -12.59 38.47
CA ASN A 167 23.91 -11.35 37.90
C ASN A 167 23.85 -10.31 39.04
N PRO A 168 24.15 -9.04 38.80
CA PRO A 168 23.15 -8.06 39.20
C PRO A 168 22.97 -6.92 38.17
N THR A 169 21.73 -6.80 37.71
CA THR A 169 20.85 -5.65 37.91
C THR A 169 21.47 -4.24 37.77
N ASN A 170 21.09 -3.63 36.65
CA ASN A 170 20.98 -2.19 36.40
C ASN A 170 20.32 -1.42 37.56
N PRO A 171 20.72 -0.16 37.81
CA PRO A 171 19.68 0.88 37.81
C PRO A 171 20.11 2.19 37.13
N ALA A 172 19.22 2.72 36.30
CA ALA A 172 19.05 4.17 36.08
C ALA A 172 18.05 4.71 37.13
N PRO A 173 17.64 6.00 37.16
CA PRO A 173 18.29 7.29 36.81
C PRO A 173 18.21 8.31 37.99
N LEU A 174 18.67 9.56 37.78
CA LEU A 174 18.11 10.86 38.27
C LEU A 174 19.10 11.84 38.95
N THR A 175 19.02 13.08 38.44
CA THR A 175 19.39 14.39 39.05
C THR A 175 20.89 14.66 39.20
N SER A 176 21.42 15.86 38.96
CA SER A 176 20.87 17.21 39.07
C SER A 176 21.44 18.18 38.03
#